data_AF-A0A8B6FDZ3-F1
#
_entry.id   AF-A0A8B6FDZ3-F1
#
_cell.length_a   1.000
_cell.length_b   1.000
_cell.length_c   1.000
_cell.angle_alpha   90.00
_cell.angle_beta   90.00
_cell.angle_gamma   90.00
#
_symmetry.space_group_name_H-M   'P 1'
#
loop_
_entity.id
_entity.type
_entity.pdbx_description
1 polymer ?
#
loop_
_entity_poly.entity_id
_entity_poly.type
_entity_poly.pdbx_seq_one_letter_code
_entity_poly.pdbx_strand_id
1 'polypeptide(L)'
;MTYWRGPRRVANPLKYKANFRTFKRTLSLRQEFLLTLMKLRLGLLSEDLADRFGISTATVSSVFTTWIRVLYSKLGQFVSNPLKEVVRAGLPPSFKNKMYQDVRHIIDCTEVFIERPNNLKIQAVTTNTTKQQSFLLVSLHQE
;
A
#
# COMPACT_ATOMS: atom_id res chain seq x y z
N MET A 1 22.22 -4.63 -3.79
CA MET A 1 20.85 -4.07 -3.85
C MET A 1 20.94 -2.54 -3.82
N THR A 2 20.15 -1.82 -4.62
CA THR A 2 20.04 -0.34 -4.61
C THR A 2 18.63 0.05 -4.21
N TYR A 3 18.45 1.24 -3.63
CA TYR A 3 17.09 1.72 -3.32
C TYR A 3 16.34 2.03 -4.60
N TRP A 4 15.04 1.73 -4.61
CA TRP A 4 14.19 2.03 -5.75
C TRP A 4 13.95 3.54 -5.86
N ARG A 5 14.00 4.07 -7.09
CA ARG A 5 14.04 5.52 -7.38
C ARG A 5 12.87 6.05 -8.22
N GLY A 6 11.74 5.36 -8.25
CA GLY A 6 10.65 5.73 -9.14
C GLY A 6 10.62 4.90 -10.43
N PRO A 7 9.51 4.92 -11.18
CA PRO A 7 9.51 4.48 -12.57
C PRO A 7 10.55 5.33 -13.31
N ARG A 8 11.30 4.74 -14.26
CA ARG A 8 12.12 5.55 -15.17
C ARG A 8 11.18 6.46 -15.96
N ARG A 9 11.06 7.72 -15.55
CA ARG A 9 10.35 8.71 -16.36
C ARG A 9 11.14 8.84 -17.66
N VAL A 10 10.49 8.64 -18.79
CA VAL A 10 10.95 9.24 -20.05
C VAL A 10 10.72 10.74 -19.86
N ALA A 11 11.67 11.41 -19.21
CA ALA A 11 11.52 12.80 -18.83
C ALA A 11 11.87 13.70 -20.02
N ASN A 12 10.93 14.57 -20.39
CA ASN A 12 11.23 15.75 -21.19
C ASN A 12 12.36 16.55 -20.49
N PRO A 13 13.43 16.97 -21.18
CA PRO A 13 14.70 17.37 -20.58
C PRO A 13 14.70 18.81 -20.01
N LEU A 14 13.64 19.23 -19.33
CA LEU A 14 13.63 20.54 -18.67
C LEU A 14 14.12 20.42 -17.22
N LYS A 15 15.45 20.58 -17.09
CA LYS A 15 16.18 21.29 -16.03
C LYS A 15 15.80 21.02 -14.56
N TYR A 16 15.63 19.77 -14.16
CA TYR A 16 15.90 19.42 -12.75
C TYR A 16 17.25 18.71 -12.68
N LYS A 17 18.32 19.47 -12.35
CA LYS A 17 19.60 18.88 -11.93
C LYS A 17 19.34 18.15 -10.60
N ALA A 18 18.87 16.91 -10.68
CA ALA A 18 18.84 16.04 -9.53
C ALA A 18 20.28 15.88 -9.06
N ASN A 19 20.65 16.50 -7.93
CA ASN A 19 21.90 16.23 -7.26
C ASN A 19 21.89 14.75 -6.87
N PHE A 20 22.57 13.92 -7.67
CA PHE A 20 22.61 12.48 -7.51
C PHE A 20 23.49 12.11 -6.31
N ARG A 21 22.98 12.34 -5.10
CA ARG A 21 23.57 11.77 -3.89
C ARG A 21 23.25 10.29 -3.89
N THR A 22 24.26 9.45 -4.13
CA THR A 22 24.19 8.01 -3.85
C THR A 22 24.02 7.86 -2.34
N PHE A 23 22.79 7.62 -1.89
CA PHE A 23 22.53 7.32 -0.48
C PHE A 23 23.23 5.99 -0.14
N LYS A 24 24.32 6.08 0.62
CA LYS A 24 24.97 4.92 1.22
C LYS A 24 23.95 4.26 2.15
N ARG A 25 23.77 2.94 2.04
CA ARG A 25 22.89 2.19 2.93
C ARG A 25 23.42 2.29 4.35
N THR A 26 22.60 2.82 5.26
CA THR A 26 22.92 2.93 6.69
C THR A 26 22.59 1.66 7.45
N LEU A 27 21.57 0.92 7.01
CA LEU A 27 21.12 -0.33 7.62
C LEU A 27 21.66 -1.56 6.89
N SER A 28 21.83 -2.65 7.64
CA SER A 28 22.04 -3.97 7.06
C SER A 28 20.76 -4.49 6.39
N LEU A 29 20.89 -5.43 5.44
CA LEU A 29 19.71 -6.03 4.78
C LEU A 29 18.75 -6.70 5.78
N ARG A 30 19.28 -7.31 6.85
CA ARG A 30 18.47 -7.91 7.91
C ARG A 30 17.64 -6.88 8.67
N GLN A 31 18.24 -5.72 8.99
CA GLN A 31 17.53 -4.62 9.65
C GLN A 31 16.48 -4.00 8.73
N GLU A 32 16.79 -3.80 7.45
CA GLU A 32 15.83 -3.29 6.47
C GLU A 32 14.62 -4.23 6.30
N PHE A 33 14.89 -5.55 6.29
CA PHE A 33 13.84 -6.55 6.21
C PHE A 33 12.97 -6.56 7.46
N LEU A 34 13.58 -6.53 8.65
CA LEU A 34 12.86 -6.44 9.93
C LEU A 34 11.98 -5.19 9.99
N LEU A 35 12.52 -4.03 9.62
CA LEU A 35 11.78 -2.76 9.55
C LEU A 35 10.54 -2.92 8.66
N THR A 36 10.71 -3.56 7.49
CA THR A 36 9.61 -3.78 6.55
C THR A 36 8.53 -4.69 7.15
N LEU A 37 8.93 -5.79 7.79
CA LEU A 37 8.00 -6.71 8.44
C LEU A 37 7.26 -6.07 9.62
N MET A 38 7.96 -5.27 10.44
CA MET A 38 7.34 -4.54 11.54
C MET A 38 6.28 -3.57 11.01
N LYS A 39 6.59 -2.82 9.95
CA LYS A 39 5.62 -1.90 9.34
C LYS A 39 4.39 -2.63 8.80
N LEU A 40 4.58 -3.76 8.12
CA LEU A 40 3.49 -4.57 7.57
C LEU A 40 2.63 -5.24 8.64
N ARG A 41 3.26 -5.82 9.68
CA ARG A 41 2.57 -6.62 10.69
C ARG A 41 1.87 -5.78 11.74
N LEU A 42 2.47 -4.64 12.11
CA LEU A 42 2.04 -3.80 13.22
C LEU A 42 1.44 -2.45 12.76
N GLY A 43 1.56 -2.10 11.48
CA GLY A 43 1.01 -0.83 10.97
C GLY A 43 1.73 0.42 11.47
N LEU A 44 3.00 0.31 11.88
CA LEU A 44 3.74 1.42 12.51
C LEU A 44 3.92 2.63 11.58
N LEU A 45 3.86 3.82 12.18
CA LEU A 45 4.18 5.09 11.53
C LEU A 45 5.64 5.12 11.08
N SER A 46 5.93 5.95 10.07
CA SER A 46 7.30 6.04 9.54
C SER A 46 8.24 6.75 10.52
N GLU A 47 7.68 7.63 11.35
CA GLU A 47 8.30 8.37 12.43
C GLU A 47 8.77 7.42 13.55
N ASP A 48 7.90 6.53 14.02
CA ASP A 48 8.25 5.52 15.03
C ASP A 48 9.38 4.59 14.54
N LEU A 49 9.32 4.17 13.27
CA LEU A 49 10.39 3.36 12.67
C LEU A 49 11.69 4.14 12.46
N ALA A 50 11.61 5.44 12.17
CA ALA A 50 12.77 6.31 12.05
C ALA A 50 13.52 6.38 13.40
N ASP A 51 12.78 6.57 14.48
CA ASP A 51 13.32 6.64 15.84
C ASP A 51 13.94 5.30 16.27
N ARG A 52 13.22 4.18 16.08
CA ARG A 52 13.70 2.84 16.47
C ARG A 52 15.00 2.42 15.78
N PHE A 53 15.16 2.81 14.51
CA PHE A 53 16.31 2.40 13.70
C PHE A 53 17.37 3.50 13.57
N GLY A 54 17.17 4.67 14.20
CA GLY A 54 18.11 5.79 14.16
C GLY A 54 18.36 6.33 12.75
N ILE A 55 17.32 6.37 11.91
CA ILE A 55 17.39 6.80 10.51
C ILE A 55 16.34 7.87 10.21
N SER A 56 16.47 8.56 9.08
CA SER A 56 15.44 9.53 8.68
C SER A 56 14.16 8.84 8.18
N THR A 57 13.01 9.51 8.34
CA THR A 57 11.72 9.06 7.76
C THR A 57 11.78 8.86 6.25
N ALA A 58 12.58 9.68 5.54
CA ALA A 58 12.86 9.51 4.11
C ALA A 58 13.59 8.17 3.82
N THR A 59 14.54 7.79 4.69
CA THR A 59 15.22 6.49 4.60
C THR A 59 14.25 5.34 4.85
N VAL A 60 13.38 5.44 5.87
CA VAL A 60 12.32 4.45 6.15
C VAL A 60 11.44 4.23 4.90
N SER A 61 10.96 5.32 4.29
CA SER A 61 10.14 5.27 3.08
C SER A 61 10.85 4.59 1.90
N SER A 62 12.14 4.92 1.70
CA SER A 62 12.96 4.33 0.64
C SER A 62 13.22 2.84 0.86
N VAL A 63 13.56 2.45 2.09
CA VAL A 63 13.74 1.06 2.51
C VAL A 63 12.46 0.28 2.28
N PHE A 64 11.34 0.74 2.86
CA PHE A 64 10.05 0.08 2.78
C PHE A 64 9.62 -0.13 1.33
N THR A 65 9.62 0.93 0.52
CA THR A 65 9.22 0.83 -0.90
C THR A 65 10.10 -0.15 -1.69
N THR A 66 11.40 -0.17 -1.39
CA THR A 66 12.33 -1.10 -2.07
C THR A 66 12.04 -2.54 -1.68
N TRP A 67 11.81 -2.81 -0.40
CA TRP A 67 11.54 -4.16 0.08
C TRP A 67 10.15 -4.67 -0.32
N ILE A 68 9.12 -3.82 -0.38
CA ILE A 68 7.81 -4.20 -0.94
C ILE A 68 7.95 -4.73 -2.36
N ARG A 69 8.82 -4.15 -3.18
CA ARG A 69 9.08 -4.63 -4.55
C ARG A 69 9.81 -5.97 -4.58
N VAL A 70 10.76 -6.17 -3.68
CA VAL A 70 11.46 -7.46 -3.55
C VAL A 70 10.50 -8.53 -3.04
N LEU A 71 9.68 -8.22 -2.05
CA LEU A 71 8.63 -9.10 -1.57
C LEU A 71 7.64 -9.42 -2.68
N TYR A 72 7.18 -8.44 -3.46
CA TYR A 72 6.32 -8.68 -4.62
C TYR A 72 6.95 -9.64 -5.63
N SER A 73 8.23 -9.46 -5.98
CA SER A 73 8.88 -10.36 -6.95
C SER A 73 9.11 -11.78 -6.42
N LYS A 74 9.23 -11.95 -5.09
CA LYS A 74 9.44 -13.26 -4.45
C LYS A 74 8.14 -13.95 -4.07
N LEU A 75 7.15 -13.19 -3.63
CA LEU A 75 5.89 -13.69 -3.11
C LEU A 75 4.77 -13.66 -4.16
N GLY A 76 4.90 -12.88 -5.22
CA GLY A 76 3.86 -12.74 -6.25
C GLY A 76 3.49 -14.05 -6.94
N GLN A 77 4.43 -15.01 -7.02
CA GLN A 77 4.16 -16.34 -7.55
C GLN A 77 3.24 -17.20 -6.65
N PHE A 78 3.16 -16.89 -5.35
CA PHE A 78 2.30 -17.62 -4.42
C PHE A 78 0.86 -17.11 -4.43
N VAL A 79 0.61 -15.94 -5.04
CA VAL A 79 -0.73 -15.42 -5.28
C VAL A 79 -1.20 -15.94 -6.63
N SER A 80 -1.74 -17.16 -6.66
CA SER A 80 -2.34 -17.70 -7.88
C SER A 80 -3.67 -16.98 -8.17
N ASN A 81 -3.76 -16.28 -9.29
CA ASN A 81 -5.02 -15.70 -9.73
C ASN A 81 -5.78 -16.72 -10.59
N PRO A 82 -6.89 -17.31 -10.11
CA PRO A 82 -7.63 -18.32 -10.87
C PRO A 82 -8.18 -17.76 -12.19
N LEU A 83 -8.56 -18.65 -13.11
CA LEU A 83 -9.21 -18.25 -14.37
C LEU A 83 -10.52 -17.51 -14.10
N LYS A 84 -10.88 -16.60 -15.00
CA LYS A 84 -12.05 -15.71 -14.82
C LYS A 84 -13.36 -16.49 -14.73
N GLU A 85 -13.43 -17.57 -15.49
CA GLU A 85 -14.59 -18.47 -15.50
C GLU A 85 -14.77 -19.18 -14.15
N VAL A 86 -13.67 -19.63 -13.55
CA VAL A 86 -13.68 -20.27 -12.21
C VAL A 86 -14.17 -19.28 -11.16
N VAL A 87 -13.66 -18.05 -11.17
CA VAL A 87 -14.12 -17.00 -10.25
C VAL A 87 -15.60 -16.71 -10.46
N ARG A 88 -16.03 -16.54 -11.72
CA ARG A 88 -17.43 -16.21 -12.06
C ARG A 88 -18.40 -17.32 -11.61
N ALA A 89 -18.00 -18.59 -11.75
CA ALA A 89 -18.80 -19.71 -11.27
C ALA A 89 -18.98 -19.66 -9.74
N GLY A 90 -17.91 -19.31 -9.02
CA GLY A 90 -17.87 -19.22 -7.56
C GLY A 90 -18.36 -17.90 -6.94
N LEU A 91 -18.78 -16.90 -7.74
CA LEU A 91 -19.29 -15.63 -7.19
C LEU A 91 -20.55 -15.89 -6.33
N PRO A 92 -20.75 -15.17 -5.21
CA PRO A 92 -22.00 -15.24 -4.47
C PRO A 92 -23.19 -14.76 -5.34
N PRO A 93 -24.42 -15.24 -5.11
CA PRO A 93 -25.58 -14.88 -5.94
C PRO A 93 -25.82 -13.37 -6.11
N SER A 94 -25.56 -12.58 -5.06
CA SER A 94 -25.65 -11.11 -5.07
C SER A 94 -24.70 -10.46 -6.08
N PHE A 95 -23.59 -11.13 -6.44
CA PHE A 95 -22.58 -10.66 -7.38
C PHE A 95 -22.68 -11.31 -8.77
N LYS A 96 -23.68 -12.16 -9.03
CA LYS A 96 -23.86 -12.80 -10.36
C LYS A 96 -24.60 -11.93 -11.39
N ASN A 97 -24.88 -10.67 -11.08
CA ASN A 97 -25.59 -9.78 -12.00
C ASN A 97 -24.68 -9.29 -13.16
N LYS A 98 -25.27 -8.60 -14.14
CA LYS A 98 -24.54 -8.11 -15.33
C LYS A 98 -23.49 -7.04 -15.00
N MET A 99 -23.62 -6.35 -13.87
CA MET A 99 -22.72 -5.28 -13.44
C MET A 99 -21.38 -5.82 -12.92
N TYR A 100 -21.36 -7.03 -12.35
CA TYR A 100 -20.18 -7.60 -11.69
C TYR A 100 -19.49 -8.72 -12.49
N GLN A 101 -19.72 -8.78 -13.80
CA GLN A 101 -19.20 -9.83 -14.69
C GLN A 101 -17.67 -9.91 -14.75
N ASP A 102 -16.98 -8.82 -14.41
CA ASP A 102 -15.53 -8.69 -14.45
C ASP A 102 -14.87 -8.72 -13.07
N VAL A 103 -15.64 -8.97 -12.01
CA VAL A 103 -15.11 -9.10 -10.64
C VAL A 103 -14.18 -10.31 -10.55
N ARG A 104 -12.99 -10.06 -9.97
CA ARG A 104 -11.95 -11.07 -9.73
C ARG A 104 -11.72 -11.36 -8.25
N HIS A 105 -11.85 -10.33 -7.43
CA HIS A 105 -11.65 -10.39 -5.99
C HIS A 105 -12.72 -9.55 -5.33
N ILE A 106 -13.31 -10.08 -4.26
CA ILE A 106 -14.16 -9.32 -3.35
C ILE A 106 -13.29 -9.09 -2.12
N ILE A 107 -13.12 -7.83 -1.75
CA ILE A 107 -12.29 -7.47 -0.61
C ILE A 107 -13.23 -6.89 0.43
N ASP A 108 -13.30 -7.51 1.59
CA ASP A 108 -14.07 -6.95 2.68
C ASP A 108 -13.35 -5.72 3.24
N CYS A 109 -14.11 -4.66 3.47
CA CYS A 109 -13.58 -3.40 3.97
C CYS A 109 -14.17 -3.15 5.35
N THR A 110 -13.31 -3.00 6.34
CA THR A 110 -13.71 -2.55 7.67
C THR A 110 -13.65 -1.02 7.71
N GLU A 111 -14.72 -0.42 8.21
CA GLU A 111 -14.79 1.02 8.47
C GLU A 111 -13.99 1.34 9.75
N VAL A 112 -12.94 2.13 9.64
CA VAL A 112 -12.22 2.68 10.80
C VAL A 112 -12.74 4.08 11.07
N PHE A 113 -13.18 4.32 12.31
CA PHE A 113 -13.61 5.65 12.75
C PHE A 113 -12.47 6.65 12.66
N ILE A 114 -12.77 7.83 12.10
CA ILE A 114 -11.83 8.95 12.08
C ILE A 114 -12.49 10.22 12.62
N GLU A 115 -11.65 11.14 13.09
CA GLU A 115 -12.08 12.50 13.42
C GLU A 115 -12.65 13.19 12.17
N ARG A 116 -13.69 14.01 12.36
CA ARG A 116 -14.35 14.70 11.26
C ARG A 116 -13.38 15.72 10.63
N PRO A 117 -13.02 15.57 9.34
CA PRO A 117 -12.11 16.51 8.71
C PRO A 117 -12.79 17.88 8.51
N ASN A 118 -12.04 18.95 8.75
CA ASN A 118 -12.51 20.33 8.51
C ASN A 118 -12.69 20.65 7.02
N ASN A 119 -11.98 19.94 6.14
CA ASN A 119 -12.09 20.14 4.70
C ASN A 119 -13.36 19.46 4.17
N LEU A 120 -14.31 20.26 3.67
CA LEU A 120 -15.59 19.78 3.14
C LEU A 120 -15.43 18.76 2.00
N LYS A 121 -14.38 18.86 1.18
CA LYS A 121 -14.13 17.89 0.10
C LYS A 121 -13.75 16.52 0.66
N ILE A 122 -12.93 16.49 1.71
CA ILE A 122 -12.52 15.26 2.37
C ILE A 122 -13.71 14.68 3.13
N GLN A 123 -14.46 15.55 3.81
CA GLN A 123 -15.66 15.18 4.55
C GLN A 123 -16.68 14.49 3.65
N ALA A 124 -16.96 15.03 2.45
CA ALA A 124 -17.87 14.40 1.49
C ALA A 124 -17.44 12.99 1.04
N VAL A 125 -16.15 12.67 1.09
CA VAL A 125 -15.60 11.36 0.70
C VAL A 125 -15.54 10.39 1.89
N THR A 126 -15.33 10.89 3.11
CA THR A 126 -15.16 10.07 4.30
C THR A 126 -16.44 9.89 5.11
N THR A 127 -17.49 10.68 4.90
CA THR A 127 -18.75 10.53 5.65
C THR A 127 -19.63 9.45 5.04
N ASN A 128 -20.03 8.47 5.84
CA ASN A 128 -21.08 7.55 5.44
C ASN A 128 -22.45 8.22 5.65
N THR A 129 -23.25 8.30 4.59
CA THR A 129 -24.59 8.92 4.56
C THR A 129 -25.57 8.29 5.53
N THR A 130 -25.37 7.01 5.90
CA THR A 130 -26.25 6.28 6.82
C THR A 130 -25.91 6.47 8.29
N LYS A 131 -24.67 6.86 8.63
CA LYS A 131 -24.20 6.92 10.03
C LYS A 131 -23.81 8.34 10.48
N GLN A 132 -23.87 9.34 9.60
CA GLN A 132 -23.47 10.74 9.87
C GLN A 132 -22.07 10.91 10.49
N GLN A 133 -21.22 9.89 10.37
CA GLN A 133 -19.88 9.78 10.97
C GLN A 133 -18.83 9.60 9.86
N SER A 134 -17.58 10.00 10.15
CA SER A 134 -16.47 9.91 9.19
C SER A 134 -15.69 8.61 9.40
N PHE A 135 -15.45 7.89 8.30
CA PHE A 135 -14.77 6.60 8.25
C PHE A 135 -13.71 6.56 7.15
N LEU A 136 -12.67 5.77 7.37
CA LEU A 136 -11.79 5.29 6.31
C LEU A 136 -12.08 3.82 6.06
N LEU A 137 -12.27 3.45 4.79
CA LEU A 137 -12.36 2.06 4.39
C LEU A 137 -10.96 1.45 4.38
N VAL A 138 -10.74 0.46 5.24
CA VAL A 138 -9.52 -0.34 5.26
C VAL A 138 -9.91 -1.75 4.84
N SER A 139 -9.28 -2.25 3.78
CA SER A 139 -9.45 -3.64 3.37
C SER A 139 -8.85 -4.58 4.41
N LEU A 140 -9.67 -5.39 5.08
CA LEU A 140 -9.20 -6.55 5.85
C LEU A 140 -9.31 -7.77 4.95
N HIS A 141 -8.19 -8.47 4.77
CA HIS A 141 -8.14 -9.69 3.98
C HIS A 141 -8.17 -10.89 4.92
N GLN A 142 -9.27 -11.65 4.88
CA GLN A 142 -9.46 -13.05 5.31
C GLN A 142 -10.91 -13.37 4.93
N GLU A 143 -11.25 -14.30 4.03
CA GLU A 143 -10.69 -15.62 3.70
C GLU A 143 -10.55 -15.86 2.18
#